data_AF-A0A5S9P4U0-F1
#
_entry.id   AF-A0A5S9P4U0-F1
#
_cell.length_a   1.000
_cell.length_b   1.000
_cell.length_c   1.000
_cell.angle_alpha   90.00
_cell.angle_beta   90.00
_cell.angle_gamma   90.00
#
_symmetry.space_group_name_H-M   'P 1'
#
loop_
_entity.id
_entity.type
_entity.pdbx_description
1 polymer ?
#
loop_
_entity_poly.entity_id
_entity_poly.type
_entity_poly.pdbx_seq_one_letter_code
_entity_poly.pdbx_strand_id
1 'polypeptide(L)'
;MSARRLYQNVVDEIEILIGSGDYPPGSRLPPERDLADRFEVSRLTIREAIIALEVLGKVKVKTGSGVYVKDPEQNSASHLSAIGPFELTQARAVIEGEAAAIAASMITTEQLKELKKSLDLMAQENAEGDLASKEADRQFHLIISQATNNAALLMTIKHLWEIRESSARVKNAYEGVCNLDGKDRLQEHKAIYDALKAGDAAAARKAMHAHFVRLIDALLHVTEAQAIEEARKEALKSRQQFSLNHLLNK
;
A
#
# COMPACT_ATOMS: atom_id res chain seq x y z
N MET A 1 40.79 16.83 -1.06
CA MET A 1 39.35 16.53 -1.17
C MET A 1 38.77 16.47 0.23
N SER A 2 37.59 17.07 0.48
CA SER A 2 37.01 17.14 1.84
C SER A 2 36.46 15.78 2.27
N ALA A 3 36.67 15.40 3.54
CA ALA A 3 36.17 14.14 4.14
C ALA A 3 34.67 13.91 3.88
N ARG A 4 33.89 15.00 3.78
CA ARG A 4 32.46 14.96 3.49
C ARG A 4 32.11 14.36 2.12
N ARG A 5 33.00 14.50 1.12
CA ARG A 5 32.81 13.88 -0.20
C ARG A 5 33.28 12.43 -0.25
N LEU A 6 34.25 12.07 0.60
CA LEU A 6 34.84 10.72 0.58
C LEU A 6 33.88 9.67 1.11
N TYR A 7 33.17 9.92 2.22
CA TYR A 7 32.18 8.94 2.71
C TYR A 7 30.98 8.83 1.76
N GLN A 8 30.58 9.91 1.08
CA GLN A 8 29.49 9.89 0.09
C GLN A 8 29.82 8.96 -1.07
N ASN A 9 31.04 9.05 -1.62
CA ASN A 9 31.49 8.14 -2.66
C ASN A 9 31.45 6.67 -2.19
N VAL A 10 31.83 6.41 -0.92
CA VAL A 10 31.76 5.05 -0.35
C VAL A 10 30.32 4.56 -0.22
N VAL A 11 29.37 5.45 0.13
CA VAL A 11 27.94 5.12 0.16
C VAL A 11 27.48 4.71 -1.22
N ASP A 12 27.74 5.52 -2.25
CA ASP A 12 27.31 5.27 -3.62
C ASP A 12 27.87 3.94 -4.16
N GLU A 13 29.15 3.66 -3.93
CA GLU A 13 29.80 2.40 -4.33
C GLU A 13 29.19 1.18 -3.62
N ILE A 14 28.94 1.27 -2.32
CA ILE A 14 28.31 0.16 -1.59
C ILE A 14 26.86 -0.05 -2.05
N GLU A 15 26.11 1.00 -2.38
CA GLU A 15 24.77 0.88 -2.94
C GLU A 15 24.78 0.18 -4.31
N ILE A 16 25.76 0.47 -5.17
CA ILE A 16 25.95 -0.22 -6.45
C ILE A 16 26.23 -1.72 -6.20
N LEU A 17 27.11 -2.06 -5.25
CA LEU A 17 27.44 -3.45 -4.92
C LEU A 17 26.27 -4.23 -4.29
N ILE A 18 25.40 -3.54 -3.54
CA ILE A 18 24.14 -4.15 -3.07
C ILE A 18 23.20 -4.37 -4.26
N GLY A 19 23.09 -3.40 -5.17
CA GLY A 19 22.23 -3.48 -6.36
C GLY A 19 22.67 -4.51 -7.39
N SER A 20 23.98 -4.76 -7.53
CA SER A 20 24.55 -5.80 -8.39
C SER A 20 24.42 -7.20 -7.81
N GLY A 21 24.09 -7.33 -6.52
CA GLY A 21 24.00 -8.59 -5.80
C GLY A 21 25.33 -9.09 -5.22
N ASP A 22 26.43 -8.31 -5.31
CA ASP A 22 27.71 -8.65 -4.67
C ASP A 22 27.58 -8.69 -3.14
N TYR A 23 26.67 -7.88 -2.60
CA TYR A 23 26.22 -7.95 -1.21
C TYR A 23 24.71 -8.24 -1.18
N PRO A 24 24.30 -9.52 -1.21
CA PRO A 24 22.89 -9.87 -1.30
C PRO A 24 22.12 -9.45 -0.04
N PRO A 25 20.79 -9.18 -0.15
CA PRO A 25 19.92 -8.94 0.99
C PRO A 25 20.10 -9.97 2.12
N GLY A 26 20.14 -9.49 3.37
CA GLY A 26 20.34 -10.34 4.56
C GLY A 26 21.79 -10.79 4.78
N SER A 27 22.69 -10.60 3.83
CA SER A 27 24.11 -10.89 4.00
C SER A 27 24.80 -9.89 4.91
N ARG A 28 25.96 -10.30 5.45
CA ARG A 28 26.79 -9.46 6.29
C ARG A 28 27.82 -8.73 5.41
N LEU A 29 27.92 -7.42 5.55
CA LEU A 29 28.99 -6.64 4.93
C LEU A 29 30.35 -7.02 5.55
N PRO A 30 31.46 -6.90 4.78
CA PRO A 30 32.80 -7.05 5.32
C PRO A 30 33.05 -6.13 6.53
N PRO A 31 33.93 -6.52 7.46
CA PRO A 31 34.33 -5.67 8.59
C PRO A 31 34.83 -4.28 8.17
N GLU A 32 34.66 -3.27 9.04
CA GLU A 32 35.08 -1.87 8.77
C GLU A 32 36.54 -1.77 8.30
N ARG A 33 37.43 -2.63 8.84
CA ARG A 33 38.84 -2.68 8.43
C ARG A 33 38.98 -3.09 6.97
N ASP A 34 38.31 -4.16 6.57
CA ASP A 34 38.48 -4.74 5.24
C ASP A 34 37.81 -3.85 4.18
N LEU A 35 36.73 -3.15 4.55
CA LEU A 35 36.14 -2.09 3.72
C LEU A 35 37.08 -0.88 3.58
N ALA A 36 37.75 -0.47 4.66
CA ALA A 36 38.70 0.64 4.63
C ALA A 36 39.87 0.33 3.70
N ASP A 37 40.37 -0.90 3.74
CA ASP A 37 41.43 -1.38 2.85
C ASP A 37 40.93 -1.46 1.39
N ARG A 38 39.71 -1.98 1.16
CA ARG A 38 39.11 -2.10 -0.19
C ARG A 38 38.87 -0.76 -0.87
N PHE A 39 38.38 0.22 -0.12
CA PHE A 39 38.04 1.55 -0.66
C PHE A 39 39.18 2.57 -0.49
N GLU A 40 40.34 2.16 0.02
CA GLU A 40 41.52 2.99 0.26
C GLU A 40 41.22 4.27 1.07
N VAL A 41 40.36 4.14 2.10
CA VAL A 41 39.93 5.26 2.96
C VAL A 41 40.16 4.95 4.44
N SER A 42 40.03 5.98 5.28
CA SER A 42 40.12 5.80 6.73
C SER A 42 38.93 4.99 7.26
N ARG A 43 39.14 4.25 8.36
CA ARG A 43 38.06 3.55 9.08
C ARG A 43 36.96 4.51 9.57
N LEU A 44 37.34 5.76 9.89
CA LEU A 44 36.38 6.79 10.28
C LEU A 44 35.42 7.11 9.11
N THR A 45 35.95 7.22 7.89
CA THR A 45 35.16 7.44 6.66
C THR A 45 34.24 6.25 6.37
N ILE A 46 34.70 5.01 6.56
CA ILE A 46 33.84 3.82 6.46
C ILE A 46 32.71 3.85 7.49
N ARG A 47 33.01 4.23 8.74
CA ARG A 47 32.00 4.34 9.79
C ARG A 47 30.95 5.39 9.46
N GLU A 48 31.36 6.55 8.94
CA GLU A 48 30.44 7.58 8.45
C GLU A 48 29.55 7.06 7.31
N ALA A 49 30.12 6.30 6.37
CA ALA A 49 29.37 5.71 5.27
C ALA A 49 28.37 4.64 5.76
N ILE A 50 28.75 3.79 6.71
CA ILE A 50 27.86 2.79 7.33
C ILE A 50 26.70 3.47 8.06
N ILE A 51 26.97 4.54 8.83
CA ILE A 51 25.93 5.32 9.50
C ILE A 51 24.97 5.92 8.47
N ALA A 52 25.50 6.50 7.39
CA ALA A 52 24.67 7.04 6.30
C ALA A 52 23.82 5.95 5.63
N LEU A 53 24.39 4.77 5.32
CA LEU A 53 23.67 3.63 4.75
C LEU A 53 22.59 3.08 5.70
N GLU A 54 22.82 3.12 7.01
CA GLU A 54 21.84 2.73 8.02
C GLU A 54 20.66 3.70 8.07
N VAL A 55 20.94 5.01 8.03
CA VAL A 55 19.94 6.09 7.92
C VAL A 55 19.13 5.97 6.63
N LEU A 56 19.78 5.66 5.51
CA LEU A 56 19.14 5.41 4.21
C LEU A 56 18.36 4.09 4.16
N GLY A 57 18.41 3.29 5.23
CA GLY A 57 17.67 2.04 5.31
C GLY A 57 18.24 0.91 4.43
N LYS A 58 19.49 1.03 3.98
CA LYS A 58 20.17 0.01 3.17
C LYS A 58 20.82 -1.10 4.00
N VAL A 59 21.25 -0.76 5.21
CA VAL A 59 21.89 -1.71 6.14
C VAL A 59 21.33 -1.58 7.56
N LYS A 60 21.66 -2.54 8.42
CA LYS A 60 21.37 -2.53 9.86
C LYS A 60 22.62 -2.94 10.63
N VAL A 61 23.03 -2.13 11.60
CA VAL A 61 24.12 -2.45 12.52
C VAL A 61 23.58 -3.32 13.65
N LYS A 62 24.19 -4.48 13.87
CA LYS A 62 23.93 -5.34 15.03
C LYS A 62 25.13 -5.29 15.96
N THR A 63 24.97 -4.66 17.13
CA THR A 63 26.04 -4.52 18.13
C THR A 63 26.65 -5.88 18.46
N GLY A 64 27.97 -5.99 18.33
CA GLY A 64 28.72 -7.25 18.56
C GLY A 64 28.64 -8.29 17.43
N SER A 65 27.80 -8.08 16.41
CA SER A 65 27.55 -9.05 15.34
C SER A 65 27.91 -8.55 13.94
N GLY A 66 27.97 -7.23 13.72
CA GLY A 66 28.40 -6.63 12.44
C GLY A 66 27.29 -5.90 11.71
N VAL A 67 27.55 -5.56 10.44
CA VAL A 67 26.62 -4.79 9.59
C VAL A 67 25.98 -5.71 8.57
N TYR A 68 24.66 -5.68 8.46
CA TYR A 68 23.90 -6.55 7.57
C TYR A 68 23.13 -5.74 6.52
N VAL A 69 23.13 -6.19 5.28
CA VAL A 69 22.31 -5.61 4.20
C VAL A 69 20.84 -5.84 4.56
N LYS A 70 20.06 -4.75 4.59
CA LYS A 70 18.63 -4.85 4.86
C LYS A 70 17.96 -5.55 3.69
N ASP A 71 17.08 -6.47 4.03
CA ASP A 71 16.19 -7.08 3.07
C ASP A 71 14.95 -6.18 2.89
N PRO A 72 14.73 -5.61 1.69
CA PRO A 72 13.55 -4.78 1.43
C PRO A 72 12.23 -5.59 1.56
N GLU A 73 12.25 -6.90 1.35
CA GLU A 73 11.07 -7.76 1.49
C GLU A 73 10.78 -8.13 2.96
N GLN A 74 11.83 -8.23 3.79
CA GLN A 74 11.69 -8.73 5.17
C GLN A 74 11.22 -7.66 6.18
N ASN A 75 11.50 -6.38 5.96
CA ASN A 75 10.99 -5.29 6.82
C ASN A 75 9.59 -4.80 6.42
N SER A 76 9.22 -4.93 5.14
CA SER A 76 7.89 -4.55 4.67
C SER A 76 6.84 -5.59 5.11
N ALA A 77 7.11 -6.89 4.98
CA ALA A 77 6.16 -7.92 5.39
C ALA A 77 5.79 -7.89 6.90
N SER A 78 6.73 -7.48 7.77
CA SER A 78 6.54 -7.46 9.23
C SER A 78 5.68 -6.30 9.74
N HIS A 79 5.69 -5.13 9.09
CA HIS A 79 4.89 -3.98 9.51
C HIS A 79 3.58 -3.85 8.71
N LEU A 80 3.56 -4.34 7.47
CA LEU A 80 2.36 -4.35 6.62
C LEU A 80 1.30 -5.36 7.10
N SER A 81 1.71 -6.40 7.84
CA SER A 81 0.78 -7.36 8.46
C SER A 81 -0.08 -6.75 9.58
N ALA A 82 0.33 -5.60 10.15
CA ALA A 82 -0.41 -4.92 11.21
C ALA A 82 -1.54 -4.02 10.70
N ILE A 83 -1.41 -3.47 9.48
CA ILE A 83 -2.37 -2.48 8.95
C ILE A 83 -3.67 -3.17 8.57
N GLY A 84 -4.75 -2.80 9.27
CA GLY A 84 -6.10 -3.31 8.99
C GLY A 84 -6.76 -2.65 7.77
N PRO A 85 -7.82 -3.26 7.21
CA PRO A 85 -8.56 -2.70 6.08
C PRO A 85 -9.14 -1.31 6.38
N PHE A 86 -9.59 -1.06 7.61
CA PHE A 86 -10.12 0.25 8.03
C PHE A 86 -9.05 1.35 8.08
N GLU A 87 -7.91 1.06 8.71
CA GLU A 87 -6.79 2.02 8.81
C GLU A 87 -6.25 2.37 7.42
N LEU A 88 -6.10 1.37 6.55
CA LEU A 88 -5.69 1.60 5.17
C LEU A 88 -6.69 2.48 4.41
N THR A 89 -7.99 2.15 4.52
CA THR A 89 -9.04 2.88 3.81
C THR A 89 -9.15 4.32 4.30
N GLN A 90 -9.00 4.56 5.60
CA GLN A 90 -8.97 5.91 6.17
C GLN A 90 -7.75 6.71 5.71
N ALA A 91 -6.57 6.10 5.68
CA ALA A 91 -5.36 6.76 5.18
C ALA A 91 -5.51 7.15 3.70
N ARG A 92 -6.04 6.24 2.88
CA ARG A 92 -6.38 6.50 1.49
C ARG A 92 -7.40 7.63 1.35
N ALA A 93 -8.45 7.65 2.17
CA ALA A 93 -9.46 8.72 2.14
C ALA A 93 -8.85 10.11 2.29
N VAL A 94 -7.99 10.30 3.29
CA VAL A 94 -7.34 11.59 3.56
C VAL A 94 -6.40 11.98 2.42
N ILE A 95 -5.54 11.05 1.99
CA ILE A 95 -4.47 11.35 1.02
C ILE A 95 -5.03 11.52 -0.39
N GLU A 96 -5.89 10.60 -0.81
CA GLU A 96 -6.43 10.59 -2.17
C GLU A 96 -7.51 11.67 -2.36
N GLY A 97 -8.22 12.06 -1.29
CA GLY A 97 -9.14 13.20 -1.32
C GLY A 97 -8.44 14.52 -1.66
N GLU A 98 -7.31 14.79 -0.99
CA GLU A 98 -6.50 15.97 -1.31
C GLU A 98 -5.78 15.85 -2.65
N ALA A 99 -5.33 14.65 -3.03
CA ALA A 99 -4.76 14.40 -4.35
C ALA A 99 -5.77 14.71 -5.47
N ALA A 100 -7.04 14.31 -5.31
CA ALA A 100 -8.11 14.62 -6.26
C ALA A 100 -8.35 16.14 -6.37
N ALA A 101 -8.29 16.86 -5.25
CA ALA A 101 -8.43 18.32 -5.24
C ALA A 101 -7.30 19.02 -6.00
N ILE A 102 -6.05 18.60 -5.76
CA ILE A 102 -4.87 19.13 -6.46
C ILE A 102 -4.96 18.79 -7.95
N ALA A 103 -5.27 17.53 -8.28
CA ALA A 103 -5.41 17.05 -9.64
C ALA A 103 -6.45 17.85 -10.43
N ALA A 104 -7.60 18.21 -9.83
CA ALA A 104 -8.63 19.01 -10.51
C ALA A 104 -8.09 20.32 -11.12
N SER A 105 -7.08 20.93 -10.49
CA SER A 105 -6.48 22.19 -10.97
C SER A 105 -5.40 22.01 -12.04
N MET A 106 -4.91 20.79 -12.27
CA MET A 106 -3.71 20.52 -13.08
C MET A 106 -3.94 19.45 -14.17
N ILE A 107 -5.04 18.71 -14.10
CA ILE A 107 -5.26 17.53 -14.94
C ILE A 107 -5.38 17.90 -16.42
N THR A 108 -4.69 17.14 -17.27
CA THR A 108 -4.69 17.39 -18.71
C THR A 108 -5.85 16.71 -19.43
N THR A 109 -6.16 17.16 -20.64
CA THR A 109 -7.17 16.52 -21.51
C THR A 109 -6.81 15.06 -21.80
N GLU A 110 -5.52 14.76 -21.96
CA GLU A 110 -4.99 13.42 -22.17
C GLU A 110 -5.23 12.54 -20.93
N GLN A 111 -4.90 13.04 -19.74
CA GLN A 111 -5.14 12.32 -18.48
C GLN A 111 -6.64 12.09 -18.23
N LEU A 112 -7.50 13.06 -18.55
CA LEU A 112 -8.96 12.90 -18.49
C LEU A 112 -9.46 11.79 -19.44
N LYS A 113 -8.87 11.67 -20.64
CA LYS A 113 -9.19 10.56 -21.56
C LYS A 113 -8.78 9.21 -20.98
N GLU A 114 -7.61 9.10 -20.38
CA GLU A 114 -7.18 7.86 -19.71
C GLU A 114 -8.07 7.51 -18.52
N LEU A 115 -8.43 8.50 -17.68
CA LEU A 115 -9.41 8.34 -16.59
C LEU A 115 -10.77 7.83 -17.10
N LYS A 116 -11.23 8.37 -18.22
CA LYS A 116 -12.49 7.94 -18.83
C LYS A 116 -12.42 6.49 -19.32
N LYS A 117 -11.28 6.07 -19.89
CA LYS A 117 -11.07 4.66 -20.27
C LYS A 117 -11.09 3.74 -19.05
N SER A 118 -10.44 4.12 -17.94
CA SER A 118 -10.50 3.34 -16.69
C SER A 118 -11.94 3.23 -16.18
N LEU A 119 -12.72 4.32 -16.24
CA LEU A 119 -14.14 4.31 -15.86
C LEU A 119 -14.98 3.38 -16.77
N ASP A 120 -14.71 3.37 -18.07
CA ASP A 120 -15.41 2.51 -19.02
C ASP A 120 -15.07 1.02 -18.81
N LEU A 121 -13.82 0.71 -18.48
CA LEU A 121 -13.40 -0.63 -18.10
C LEU A 121 -14.12 -1.09 -16.82
N MET A 122 -14.24 -0.24 -15.80
CA MET A 122 -15.03 -0.57 -14.60
C MET A 122 -16.50 -0.85 -14.92
N ALA A 123 -17.09 -0.08 -15.85
CA ALA A 123 -18.47 -0.29 -16.27
C ALA A 123 -18.64 -1.66 -16.98
N GLN A 124 -17.65 -2.07 -17.76
CA GLN A 124 -17.61 -3.39 -18.40
C GLN A 124 -17.45 -4.51 -17.36
N GLU A 125 -16.49 -4.40 -16.45
CA GLU A 125 -16.27 -5.35 -15.34
C GLU A 125 -17.57 -5.58 -14.54
N ASN A 126 -18.29 -4.49 -14.25
CA ASN A 126 -19.58 -4.55 -13.57
C ASN A 126 -20.68 -5.28 -14.38
N ALA A 127 -20.70 -5.10 -15.69
CA ALA A 127 -21.70 -5.71 -16.57
C ALA A 127 -21.44 -7.22 -16.77
N GLU A 128 -20.19 -7.62 -16.82
CA GLU A 128 -19.75 -9.02 -16.98
C GLU A 128 -19.76 -9.80 -15.66
N GLY A 129 -19.94 -9.11 -14.53
CA GLY A 129 -19.88 -9.71 -13.20
C GLY A 129 -18.44 -10.01 -12.74
N ASP A 130 -17.44 -9.55 -13.49
CA ASP A 130 -16.02 -9.64 -13.13
C ASP A 130 -15.61 -8.49 -12.19
N LEU A 131 -16.32 -8.40 -11.06
CA LEU A 131 -16.09 -7.39 -10.02
C LEU A 131 -14.78 -7.61 -9.25
N ALA A 132 -14.08 -8.71 -9.54
CA ALA A 132 -12.81 -9.07 -8.93
C ALA A 132 -11.61 -8.38 -9.60
N SER A 133 -11.76 -7.93 -10.86
CA SER A 133 -10.75 -7.11 -11.52
C SER A 133 -10.62 -5.76 -10.82
N LYS A 134 -9.56 -5.64 -10.01
CA LYS A 134 -9.21 -4.43 -9.24
C LYS A 134 -8.34 -3.47 -10.06
N GLU A 135 -7.95 -3.84 -11.27
CA GLU A 135 -6.94 -3.12 -12.04
C GLU A 135 -7.49 -1.80 -12.58
N ALA A 136 -8.72 -1.77 -13.11
CA ALA A 136 -9.33 -0.52 -13.54
C ALA A 136 -9.47 0.48 -12.39
N ASP A 137 -9.84 0.00 -11.18
CA ASP A 137 -9.89 0.77 -9.92
C ASP A 137 -8.54 1.43 -9.64
N ARG A 138 -7.51 0.59 -9.60
CA ARG A 138 -6.15 1.01 -9.30
C ARG A 138 -5.66 2.06 -10.30
N GLN A 139 -5.85 1.80 -11.59
CA GLN A 139 -5.43 2.73 -12.63
C GLN A 139 -6.13 4.08 -12.50
N PHE A 140 -7.44 4.10 -12.22
CA PHE A 140 -8.18 5.34 -12.02
C PHE A 140 -7.56 6.21 -10.91
N HIS A 141 -7.28 5.63 -9.75
CA HIS A 141 -6.66 6.33 -8.63
C HIS A 141 -5.21 6.75 -8.91
N LEU A 142 -4.43 5.92 -9.62
CA LEU A 142 -3.05 6.24 -10.01
C LEU A 142 -2.98 7.39 -11.03
N ILE A 143 -3.93 7.50 -11.97
CA ILE A 143 -3.98 8.61 -12.92
C ILE A 143 -4.24 9.93 -12.18
N ILE A 144 -5.18 9.95 -11.23
CA ILE A 144 -5.45 11.13 -10.39
C ILE A 144 -4.18 11.53 -9.63
N SER A 145 -3.50 10.56 -9.04
CA SER A 145 -2.25 10.80 -8.32
C SER A 145 -1.15 11.37 -9.22
N GLN A 146 -0.99 10.85 -10.43
CA GLN A 146 -0.04 11.39 -11.42
C GLN A 146 -0.38 12.82 -11.83
N ALA A 147 -1.67 13.15 -11.98
CA ALA A 147 -2.13 14.50 -12.33
C ALA A 147 -1.75 15.57 -11.29
N THR A 148 -1.40 15.18 -10.07
CA THR A 148 -0.88 16.12 -9.05
C THR A 148 0.51 16.67 -9.37
N ASN A 149 1.24 16.05 -10.31
CA ASN A 149 2.65 16.35 -10.59
C ASN A 149 3.56 16.32 -9.34
N ASN A 150 3.16 15.57 -8.32
CA ASN A 150 3.88 15.43 -7.08
C ASN A 150 4.35 13.99 -6.90
N ALA A 151 5.66 13.77 -7.08
CA ALA A 151 6.25 12.44 -6.99
C ALA A 151 6.09 11.80 -5.60
N ALA A 152 6.08 12.60 -4.53
CA ALA A 152 5.86 12.09 -3.17
C ALA A 152 4.43 11.55 -3.01
N LEU A 153 3.42 12.30 -3.46
CA LEU A 153 2.03 11.82 -3.45
C LEU A 153 1.85 10.55 -4.30
N LEU A 154 2.50 10.50 -5.47
CA LEU A 154 2.47 9.31 -6.33
C LEU A 154 3.09 8.09 -5.65
N MET A 155 4.25 8.24 -5.03
CA MET A 155 4.89 7.15 -4.29
C MET A 155 4.04 6.69 -3.11
N THR A 156 3.47 7.63 -2.34
CA THR A 156 2.61 7.30 -1.20
C THR A 156 1.35 6.54 -1.65
N ILE A 157 0.64 7.03 -2.67
CA ILE A 157 -0.59 6.39 -3.15
C ILE A 157 -0.27 5.01 -3.74
N LYS A 158 0.79 4.87 -4.53
CA LYS A 158 1.26 3.55 -5.01
C LYS A 158 1.51 2.58 -3.87
N HIS A 159 2.18 3.05 -2.82
CA HIS A 159 2.46 2.19 -1.67
C HIS A 159 1.19 1.76 -0.94
N LEU A 160 0.20 2.65 -0.73
CA LEU A 160 -1.09 2.27 -0.13
C LEU A 160 -1.84 1.23 -0.96
N TRP A 161 -1.74 1.31 -2.29
CA TRP A 161 -2.26 0.28 -3.20
C TRP A 161 -1.53 -1.05 -3.06
N GLU A 162 -0.20 -1.04 -2.95
CA GLU A 162 0.59 -2.25 -2.70
C GLU A 162 0.17 -2.93 -1.38
N ILE A 163 -0.13 -2.16 -0.32
CA ILE A 163 -0.62 -2.73 0.94
C ILE A 163 -1.97 -3.42 0.72
N ARG A 164 -2.88 -2.79 -0.01
CA ARG A 164 -4.19 -3.37 -0.39
C ARG A 164 -4.03 -4.68 -1.15
N GLU A 165 -3.00 -4.77 -1.98
CA GLU A 165 -2.73 -5.87 -2.91
C GLU A 165 -1.72 -6.91 -2.39
N SER A 166 -1.13 -6.72 -1.22
CA SER A 166 -0.18 -7.68 -0.63
C SER A 166 -0.69 -8.26 0.68
N SER A 167 -1.47 -7.51 1.46
CA SER A 167 -2.02 -7.99 2.74
C SER A 167 -3.23 -8.91 2.51
N ALA A 168 -3.09 -10.20 2.86
CA ALA A 168 -4.18 -11.17 2.76
C ALA A 168 -5.42 -10.75 3.57
N ARG A 169 -5.21 -10.18 4.76
CA ARG A 169 -6.29 -9.65 5.61
C ARG A 169 -7.08 -8.54 4.90
N VAL A 170 -6.37 -7.62 4.24
CA VAL A 170 -7.00 -6.52 3.51
C VAL A 170 -7.69 -7.02 2.26
N LYS A 171 -7.05 -7.90 1.48
CA LYS A 171 -7.65 -8.52 0.28
C LYS A 171 -8.99 -9.16 0.58
N ASN A 172 -9.04 -10.03 1.60
CA ASN A 172 -10.24 -10.77 1.96
C ASN A 172 -11.39 -9.84 2.35
N ALA A 173 -11.10 -8.78 3.09
CA ALA A 173 -12.10 -7.77 3.47
C ALA A 173 -12.67 -7.03 2.25
N TYR A 174 -11.80 -6.62 1.33
CA TYR A 174 -12.21 -5.90 0.11
C TYR A 174 -12.96 -6.79 -0.89
N GLU A 175 -12.63 -8.08 -0.98
CA GLU A 175 -13.36 -9.04 -1.84
C GLU A 175 -14.80 -9.25 -1.38
N GLY A 176 -15.04 -9.24 -0.07
CA GLY A 176 -16.39 -9.31 0.48
C GLY A 176 -17.26 -8.09 0.11
N VAL A 177 -16.64 -6.92 -0.08
CA VAL A 177 -17.33 -5.68 -0.48
C VAL A 177 -17.70 -5.67 -1.97
N CYS A 178 -16.80 -6.16 -2.84
CA CYS A 178 -17.02 -6.15 -4.29
C CYS A 178 -18.32 -6.85 -4.71
N ASN A 179 -18.75 -7.88 -3.98
CA ASN A 179 -19.95 -8.66 -4.31
C ASN A 179 -21.28 -7.95 -4.02
N LEU A 180 -21.27 -6.87 -3.24
CA LEU A 180 -22.50 -6.24 -2.76
C LEU A 180 -22.96 -5.06 -3.62
N ASP A 181 -22.06 -4.39 -4.36
CA ASP A 181 -22.37 -3.02 -4.78
C ASP A 181 -21.57 -2.43 -5.97
N GLY A 182 -21.64 -3.08 -7.13
CA GLY A 182 -20.98 -2.59 -8.35
C GLY A 182 -21.56 -1.29 -8.92
N LYS A 183 -22.89 -1.10 -8.80
CA LYS A 183 -23.58 0.08 -9.36
C LYS A 183 -23.22 1.37 -8.64
N ASP A 184 -23.13 1.35 -7.31
CA ASP A 184 -22.81 2.57 -6.55
C ASP A 184 -21.33 2.92 -6.72
N ARG A 185 -20.43 1.92 -6.80
CA ARG A 185 -19.02 2.12 -7.15
C ARG A 185 -18.86 2.92 -8.45
N LEU A 186 -19.59 2.58 -9.51
CA LEU A 186 -19.46 3.28 -10.79
C LEU A 186 -19.96 4.73 -10.71
N GLN A 187 -21.05 4.97 -9.97
CA GLN A 187 -21.59 6.32 -9.78
C GLN A 187 -20.62 7.22 -9.01
N GLU A 188 -19.96 6.70 -7.98
CA GLU A 188 -18.95 7.42 -7.22
C GLU A 188 -17.75 7.83 -8.08
N HIS A 189 -17.19 6.89 -8.83
CA HIS A 189 -16.07 7.17 -9.73
C HIS A 189 -16.46 8.17 -10.82
N LYS A 190 -17.69 8.08 -11.34
CA LYS A 190 -18.21 9.06 -12.28
C LYS A 190 -18.31 10.46 -11.65
N ALA A 191 -18.74 10.58 -10.40
CA ALA A 191 -18.80 11.87 -9.71
C ALA A 191 -17.41 12.48 -9.53
N ILE A 192 -16.39 11.68 -9.21
CA ILE A 192 -14.98 12.12 -9.14
C ILE A 192 -14.52 12.61 -10.52
N TYR A 193 -14.75 11.82 -11.57
CA TYR A 193 -14.40 12.19 -12.94
C TYR A 193 -15.05 13.51 -13.38
N ASP A 194 -16.35 13.66 -13.13
CA ASP A 194 -17.09 14.86 -13.52
C ASP A 194 -16.55 16.12 -12.81
N ALA A 195 -16.19 15.99 -11.53
CA ALA A 195 -15.57 17.09 -10.77
C ALA A 195 -14.17 17.45 -11.28
N LEU A 196 -13.33 16.46 -11.58
CA LEU A 196 -12.01 16.66 -12.20
C LEU A 196 -12.13 17.34 -13.57
N LYS A 197 -13.08 16.88 -14.39
CA LYS A 197 -13.34 17.46 -15.72
C LYS A 197 -13.81 18.91 -15.64
N ALA A 198 -14.57 19.26 -14.60
CA ALA A 198 -15.02 20.62 -14.34
C ALA A 198 -13.92 21.53 -13.75
N GLY A 199 -12.77 20.97 -13.34
CA GLY A 199 -11.72 21.70 -12.64
C GLY A 199 -12.11 22.13 -11.22
N ASP A 200 -13.14 21.51 -10.64
CA ASP A 200 -13.65 21.87 -9.31
C ASP A 200 -12.95 21.06 -8.22
N ALA A 201 -11.91 21.66 -7.64
CA ALA A 201 -11.12 21.06 -6.58
C ALA A 201 -11.94 20.72 -5.32
N ALA A 202 -12.94 21.54 -4.97
CA ALA A 202 -13.77 21.29 -3.79
C ALA A 202 -14.70 20.10 -4.03
N ALA A 203 -15.33 20.04 -5.21
CA ALA A 203 -16.16 18.92 -5.61
C ALA A 203 -15.35 17.62 -5.75
N ALA A 204 -14.14 17.68 -6.32
CA ALA A 204 -13.28 16.51 -6.48
C ALA A 204 -12.87 15.90 -5.14
N ARG A 205 -12.46 16.75 -4.18
CA ARG A 205 -12.18 16.33 -2.79
C ARG A 205 -13.41 15.66 -2.17
N LYS A 206 -14.57 16.31 -2.26
CA LYS A 206 -15.81 15.83 -1.65
C LYS A 206 -16.24 14.48 -2.25
N ALA A 207 -16.18 14.35 -3.57
CA ALA A 207 -16.54 13.12 -4.27
C ALA A 207 -15.61 11.97 -3.89
N MET A 208 -14.30 12.21 -3.80
CA MET A 208 -13.32 11.21 -3.38
C MET A 208 -13.53 10.79 -1.91
N HIS A 209 -13.78 11.73 -0.99
CA HIS A 209 -14.14 11.38 0.38
C HIS A 209 -15.43 10.56 0.46
N ALA A 210 -16.47 10.94 -0.31
CA ALA A 210 -17.73 10.20 -0.34
C ALA A 210 -17.54 8.75 -0.81
N HIS A 211 -16.71 8.55 -1.84
CA HIS A 211 -16.31 7.22 -2.31
C HIS A 211 -15.69 6.35 -1.20
N PHE A 212 -14.76 6.91 -0.42
CA PHE A 212 -14.15 6.18 0.69
C PHE A 212 -15.09 5.98 1.88
N VAL A 213 -16.00 6.92 2.16
CA VAL A 213 -17.02 6.77 3.21
C VAL A 213 -17.91 5.56 2.91
N ARG A 214 -18.44 5.45 1.69
CA ARG A 214 -19.24 4.28 1.31
C ARG A 214 -18.42 2.99 1.40
N LEU A 215 -17.16 3.02 0.99
CA LEU A 215 -16.27 1.86 1.09
C LEU A 215 -16.06 1.43 2.55
N ILE A 216 -15.93 2.36 3.50
CA ILE A 216 -15.86 2.07 4.93
C ILE A 216 -17.18 1.47 5.44
N ASP A 217 -18.32 2.05 5.06
CA ASP A 217 -19.64 1.54 5.45
C ASP A 217 -19.87 0.11 4.94
N ALA A 218 -19.47 -0.16 3.70
CA ALA A 218 -19.54 -1.50 3.11
C ALA A 218 -18.61 -2.50 3.83
N LEU A 219 -17.40 -2.06 4.20
CA LEU A 219 -16.48 -2.87 5.01
C LEU A 219 -17.10 -3.20 6.37
N LEU A 220 -17.69 -2.22 7.05
CA LEU A 220 -18.39 -2.43 8.32
C LEU A 220 -19.49 -3.47 8.17
N HIS A 221 -20.39 -3.31 7.19
CA HIS A 221 -21.49 -4.23 6.95
C HIS A 221 -21.01 -5.67 6.70
N VAL A 222 -19.96 -5.86 5.89
CA VAL A 222 -19.37 -7.19 5.63
C VAL A 222 -18.78 -7.79 6.92
N THR A 223 -18.05 -6.99 7.70
CA THR A 223 -17.44 -7.48 8.95
C THR A 223 -18.47 -7.83 10.02
N GLU A 224 -19.54 -7.05 10.13
CA GLU A 224 -20.67 -7.34 11.03
C GLU A 224 -21.38 -8.63 10.62
N ALA A 225 -21.66 -8.81 9.33
CA ALA A 225 -22.29 -10.02 8.82
C ALA A 225 -21.44 -11.27 9.11
N GLN A 226 -20.11 -11.18 8.93
CA GLN A 226 -19.18 -12.26 9.25
C GLN A 226 -19.18 -12.59 10.75
N ALA A 227 -19.10 -11.57 11.63
CA ALA A 227 -19.10 -11.76 13.07
C ALA A 227 -20.41 -12.41 13.59
N ILE A 228 -21.56 -12.00 13.05
CA ILE A 228 -22.86 -12.59 13.38
C ILE A 228 -22.91 -14.07 12.98
N GLU A 229 -22.42 -14.39 11.79
CA GLU A 229 -22.43 -15.77 11.28
C GLU A 229 -21.48 -16.68 12.08
N GLU A 230 -20.31 -16.18 12.48
CA GLU A 230 -19.39 -16.90 13.36
C GLU A 230 -20.02 -17.17 14.74
N ALA A 231 -20.61 -16.16 15.37
CA ALA A 231 -21.31 -16.31 16.64
C ALA A 231 -22.47 -17.33 16.56
N ARG A 232 -23.23 -17.33 15.45
CA ARG A 232 -24.27 -18.34 15.20
C ARG A 232 -23.70 -19.75 15.11
N LYS A 233 -22.58 -19.94 14.39
CA LYS A 233 -21.91 -21.24 14.27
C LYS A 233 -21.41 -21.76 15.61
N GLU A 234 -20.82 -20.89 16.44
CA GLU A 234 -20.37 -21.25 17.78
C GLU A 234 -21.53 -21.62 18.71
N ALA A 235 -22.63 -20.87 18.66
CA ALA A 235 -23.84 -21.18 19.43
C ALA A 235 -24.45 -22.53 19.01
N LEU A 236 -24.49 -22.83 17.70
CA LEU A 236 -24.97 -24.11 17.18
C LEU A 236 -24.09 -25.28 17.62
N LYS A 237 -22.75 -25.14 17.54
CA LYS A 237 -21.80 -26.15 18.03
C LYS A 237 -21.99 -26.41 19.53
N SER A 238 -22.11 -25.35 20.32
CA SER A 238 -22.35 -25.45 21.76
C SER A 238 -23.67 -26.16 22.05
N ARG A 239 -24.75 -25.80 21.34
CA ARG A 239 -26.06 -26.45 21.49
C ARG A 239 -26.02 -27.93 21.13
N GLN A 240 -25.31 -28.31 20.06
CA GLN A 240 -25.12 -29.71 19.69
C GLN A 240 -24.32 -30.49 20.72
N GLN A 241 -23.22 -29.90 21.22
CA GLN A 241 -22.34 -30.51 22.21
C GLN A 241 -23.05 -30.77 23.54
N PHE A 242 -23.89 -29.84 24.01
CA PHE A 242 -24.64 -29.95 25.26
C PHE A 242 -26.06 -30.49 25.07
N SER A 243 -26.39 -31.03 23.89
CA SER A 243 -27.72 -31.58 23.61
C SER A 243 -27.96 -32.89 24.36
N LEU A 244 -28.96 -32.91 25.24
CA LEU A 244 -29.43 -34.10 25.94
C LEU A 244 -30.50 -34.87 25.17
N ASN A 245 -30.78 -34.53 23.91
CA ASN A 245 -31.82 -35.20 23.11
C ASN A 245 -31.59 -36.72 22.98
N HIS A 246 -30.35 -37.18 23.11
CA HIS A 246 -29.99 -38.59 23.13
C HIS A 246 -30.51 -39.35 24.38
N LEU A 247 -30.87 -38.64 25.45
CA LEU A 247 -31.44 -39.23 26.68
C LEU A 247 -32.97 -39.38 26.65
N LEU A 248 -33.66 -38.69 25.73
CA LEU A 248 -35.14 -38.69 25.64
C LEU A 248 -35.71 -39.72 24.66
N ASN A 249 -34.86 -40.38 23.84
CA ASN A 249 -35.29 -41.36 22.82
C ASN A 249 -35.15 -42.83 23.28
N LYS A 250 -35.51 -43.15 24.53
CA LYS A 250 -35.60 -44.53 25.03
C LYS A 250 -37.01 -44.88 25.47
#